data_AF-A0A6F9CSA3-F1
#
_entry.id   AF-A0A6F9CSA3-F1
#
_cell.length_a   1.000
_cell.length_b   1.000
_cell.length_c   1.000
_cell.angle_alpha   90.00
_cell.angle_beta   90.00
_cell.angle_gamma   90.00
#
_symmetry.space_group_name_H-M   'P 1'
#
loop_
_entity.id
_entity.type
_entity.pdbx_description
1 polymer ?
#
loop_
_entity_poly.entity_id
_entity_poly.type
_entity_poly.pdbx_seq_one_letter_code
_entity_poly.pdbx_strand_id
1 'polypeptide(L)'
;MTYELMALKVIGNVHCRTKFLARVAKFLYTESMRTLETSLIRCHYGYASISWFSGVSQNLKDKLQTTQNKLMRIILKLSHWDAHWELSWLPVDLVVLQIKMLMVFKVRHDLAPSYLSGYFNFSRLS
;
A
#
# COMPACT_ATOMS: atom_id res chain seq x y z
N MET A 1 -9.26 11.43 -16.55
CA MET A 1 -7.94 11.11 -15.93
C MET A 1 -7.81 9.60 -15.91
N THR A 2 -6.91 9.01 -16.71
CA THR A 2 -6.79 7.54 -16.81
C THR A 2 -6.18 6.96 -15.54
N TYR A 3 -6.62 5.76 -15.13
CA TYR A 3 -6.10 5.03 -13.96
C TYR A 3 -4.57 4.91 -13.95
N GLU A 4 -3.98 4.76 -15.13
CA GLU A 4 -2.54 4.75 -15.37
C GLU A 4 -1.83 6.03 -14.89
N LEU A 5 -2.37 7.22 -15.16
CA LEU A 5 -1.77 8.49 -14.71
C LEU A 5 -1.80 8.64 -13.19
N MET A 6 -2.90 8.21 -12.56
CA MET A 6 -3.00 8.20 -11.09
C MET A 6 -1.98 7.26 -10.48
N ALA A 7 -1.84 6.05 -11.03
CA ALA A 7 -0.87 5.07 -10.58
C ALA A 7 0.58 5.56 -10.74
N LEU A 8 0.93 6.14 -11.89
CA LEU A 8 2.26 6.72 -12.13
C LEU A 8 2.59 7.84 -11.12
N LYS A 9 1.62 8.72 -10.82
CA LYS A 9 1.79 9.77 -9.82
C LYS A 9 2.03 9.19 -8.42
N VAL A 10 1.26 8.17 -8.03
CA VAL A 10 1.43 7.49 -6.74
C VAL A 10 2.79 6.80 -6.66
N ILE A 11 3.18 6.04 -7.70
CA ILE A 11 4.48 5.36 -7.76
C ILE A 11 5.63 6.36 -7.66
N GLY A 12 5.56 7.49 -8.36
CA GLY A 12 6.55 8.56 -8.27
C GLY A 12 6.66 9.13 -6.84
N ASN A 13 5.51 9.39 -6.21
CA ASN A 13 5.45 9.88 -4.82
C ASN A 13 6.04 8.90 -3.82
N VAL A 14 5.73 7.61 -3.96
CA VAL A 14 6.27 6.54 -3.14
C VAL A 14 7.78 6.46 -3.34
N HIS A 15 8.26 6.44 -4.59
CA HIS A 15 9.68 6.33 -4.91
C HIS A 15 10.51 7.45 -4.28
N CYS A 16 10.05 8.69 -4.36
CA CYS A 16 10.71 9.84 -3.73
C CYS A 16 10.83 9.67 -2.21
N ARG A 17 9.78 9.16 -1.55
CA ARG A 17 9.77 8.91 -0.10
C ARG A 17 10.63 7.72 0.30
N THR A 18 10.64 6.66 -0.51
CA THR A 18 11.55 5.51 -0.32
C THR A 18 13.01 5.96 -0.41
N LYS A 19 13.36 6.85 -1.35
CA LYS A 19 14.71 7.46 -1.43
C LYS A 19 15.02 8.31 -0.19
N PHE A 20 14.05 9.06 0.33
CA PHE A 20 14.23 9.80 1.57
C PHE A 20 14.51 8.85 2.75
N LEU A 21 13.69 7.81 2.93
CA LEU A 21 13.89 6.81 3.97
C LEU A 21 15.25 6.13 3.86
N ALA A 22 15.71 5.78 2.65
CA ALA A 22 17.03 5.19 2.46
C ALA A 22 18.18 6.08 2.99
N ARG A 23 18.05 7.41 2.87
CA ARG A 23 19.08 8.36 3.36
C ARG A 23 19.13 8.44 4.87
N VAL A 24 17.97 8.33 5.54
CA VAL A 24 17.86 8.42 7.00
C VAL A 24 17.98 7.07 7.70
N ALA A 25 17.84 5.96 6.98
CA ALA A 25 17.83 4.60 7.53
C ALA A 25 19.06 4.27 8.39
N LYS A 26 20.24 4.78 8.04
CA LYS A 26 21.48 4.58 8.82
C LYS A 26 21.44 5.18 10.22
N PHE A 27 20.59 6.18 10.45
CA PHE A 27 20.50 6.92 11.71
C PHE A 27 19.34 6.47 12.61
N LEU A 28 18.46 5.60 12.12
CA LEU A 28 17.24 5.22 12.81
C LEU A 28 17.22 3.73 13.15
N TYR A 29 16.53 3.39 14.24
CA TYR A 29 16.19 2.01 14.56
C TYR A 29 15.07 1.50 13.65
N THR A 30 15.00 0.17 13.48
CA THR A 30 14.02 -0.49 12.61
C THR A 30 12.58 -0.11 12.96
N GLU A 31 12.26 0.03 14.25
CA GLU A 31 10.90 0.38 14.69
C GLU A 31 10.49 1.81 14.28
N SER A 32 11.41 2.77 14.44
CA SER A 32 11.20 4.14 13.96
C SER A 32 11.04 4.16 12.44
N MET A 33 11.78 3.33 11.71
CA MET A 33 11.64 3.18 10.27
C MET A 33 10.27 2.59 9.86
N ARG A 34 9.74 1.62 10.60
CA ARG A 34 8.37 1.08 10.37
C ARG A 34 7.30 2.14 10.58
N THR A 35 7.46 2.96 11.62
CA THR A 35 6.54 4.07 11.93
C THR A 35 6.56 5.13 10.82
N LEU A 36 7.75 5.53 10.36
CA LEU A 36 7.90 6.47 9.25
C LEU A 36 7.36 5.91 7.94
N GLU A 37 7.60 4.63 7.67
CA GLU A 37 7.08 3.99 6.48
C GLU A 37 5.55 3.94 6.47
N THR A 38 4.93 3.56 7.59
CA THR A 38 3.47 3.51 7.72
C THR A 38 2.84 4.89 7.51
N SER A 39 3.43 5.93 8.10
CA SER A 39 2.90 7.29 8.04
C SER A 39 3.15 7.98 6.69
N LEU A 40 4.32 7.78 6.07
CA LEU A 40 4.71 8.49 4.85
C LEU A 40 4.40 7.74 3.56
N ILE A 41 4.50 6.41 3.55
CA ILE A 41 4.44 5.61 2.32
C ILE A 41 3.16 4.79 2.26
N ARG A 42 2.83 4.05 3.32
CA ARG A 42 1.67 3.15 3.32
C ARG A 42 0.35 3.89 3.09
N CYS A 43 0.23 5.13 3.57
CA CYS A 43 -0.92 5.99 3.31
C CYS A 43 -1.16 6.22 1.81
N HIS A 44 -0.11 6.43 1.02
CA HIS A 44 -0.20 6.64 -0.43
C HIS A 44 -0.44 5.34 -1.19
N TYR A 45 0.11 4.22 -0.70
CA TYR A 45 -0.21 2.90 -1.23
C TYR A 45 -1.69 2.58 -1.02
N GLY A 46 -2.19 2.67 0.21
CA GLY A 46 -3.51 2.16 0.58
C GLY A 46 -4.68 3.03 0.13
N TYR A 47 -4.57 4.35 0.24
CA TYR A 47 -5.71 5.24 0.01
C TYR A 47 -6.16 5.29 -1.46
N ALA A 48 -5.20 5.33 -2.39
CA ALA A 48 -5.52 5.49 -3.80
C ALA A 48 -5.69 4.15 -4.53
N SER A 49 -4.97 3.10 -4.12
CA SER A 49 -4.95 1.83 -4.86
C SER A 49 -6.31 1.13 -4.93
N ILE A 50 -7.21 1.32 -3.95
CA ILE A 50 -8.56 0.74 -3.96
C ILE A 50 -9.29 1.04 -5.27
N SER A 51 -9.18 2.27 -5.78
CA SER A 51 -9.97 2.76 -6.91
C SER A 51 -9.36 2.47 -8.28
N TRP A 52 -8.03 2.38 -8.40
CA TRP A 52 -7.36 2.22 -9.70
C TRP A 52 -6.57 0.91 -9.88
N PHE A 53 -6.25 0.18 -8.80
CA PHE A 53 -5.36 -0.99 -8.89
C PHE A 53 -5.90 -2.12 -9.78
N SER A 54 -7.22 -2.30 -9.87
CA SER A 54 -7.82 -3.28 -10.78
C SER A 54 -7.70 -2.87 -12.25
N GLY A 55 -7.63 -1.57 -12.54
CA GLY A 55 -7.67 -1.01 -13.89
C GLY A 55 -6.31 -0.63 -14.48
N VAL A 56 -5.20 -1.01 -13.83
CA VAL A 56 -3.84 -0.75 -14.32
C VAL A 56 -3.15 -1.98 -14.87
N SER A 57 -2.21 -1.74 -15.80
CA SER A 57 -1.37 -2.77 -16.41
C SER A 57 -0.54 -3.56 -15.38
N GLN A 58 -0.23 -4.81 -15.73
CA GLN A 58 0.59 -5.67 -14.88
C GLN A 58 1.98 -5.06 -14.59
N ASN A 59 2.57 -4.40 -15.58
CA ASN A 59 3.85 -3.70 -15.43
C ASN A 59 3.83 -2.67 -14.28
N LEU A 60 2.74 -1.90 -14.13
CA LEU A 60 2.62 -0.96 -13.00
C LEU A 60 2.46 -1.68 -11.66
N LYS A 61 1.75 -2.81 -11.63
CA LYS A 61 1.62 -3.64 -10.42
C LYS A 61 2.99 -4.21 -10.01
N ASP A 62 3.78 -4.68 -10.98
CA ASP A 62 5.12 -5.21 -10.73
C ASP A 62 6.07 -4.11 -10.21
N LYS A 63 5.95 -2.88 -10.72
CA LYS A 63 6.70 -1.72 -10.19
C LYS A 63 6.32 -1.40 -8.75
N LEU A 64 5.05 -1.50 -8.40
CA LEU A 64 4.58 -1.31 -7.02
C LEU A 64 5.17 -2.39 -6.09
N GLN A 65 5.16 -3.65 -6.52
CA GLN A 65 5.75 -4.76 -5.77
C GLN A 65 7.25 -4.59 -5.59
N THR A 66 7.96 -4.23 -6.67
CA THR A 66 9.40 -3.96 -6.63
C THR A 66 9.74 -2.83 -5.66
N THR A 67 8.89 -1.79 -5.62
CA THR A 67 9.06 -0.66 -4.71
C THR A 67 8.80 -1.06 -3.26
N GLN A 68 7.78 -1.88 -2.99
CA GLN A 68 7.53 -2.45 -1.66
C GLN A 68 8.71 -3.32 -1.20
N ASN A 69 9.22 -4.19 -2.07
CA ASN A 69 10.37 -5.04 -1.78
C ASN A 69 11.62 -4.20 -1.46
N LYS A 70 11.85 -3.10 -2.19
CA LYS A 70 12.94 -2.17 -1.91
C LYS A 70 12.78 -1.50 -0.54
N LEU A 71 11.56 -1.12 -0.19
CA LEU A 71 11.24 -0.50 1.08
C LEU A 71 11.47 -1.45 2.26
N MET A 72 11.07 -2.72 2.13
CA MET A 72 11.36 -3.75 3.15
C MET A 72 12.87 -3.86 3.41
N ARG A 73 13.68 -3.92 2.34
CA ARG A 73 15.14 -3.99 2.47
C ARG A 73 15.72 -2.78 3.21
N ILE A 74 15.20 -1.59 2.93
CA ILE A 74 15.64 -0.35 3.61
C ILE A 74 15.32 -0.39 5.11
N ILE A 75 14.11 -0.83 5.46
CA ILE A 75 13.67 -0.89 6.88
C ILE A 75 14.47 -1.91 7.65
N LEU A 76 14.67 -3.10 7.07
CA LEU A 76 15.42 -4.19 7.69
C LEU A 76 16.95 -4.02 7.60
N LYS A 77 17.43 -3.01 6.87
CA LYS A 77 18.86 -2.78 6.60
C LYS A 77 19.55 -3.99 5.94
N LEU A 78 18.82 -4.69 5.07
CA LEU A 78 19.32 -5.89 4.40
C LEU A 78 19.98 -5.56 3.06
N SER A 79 21.10 -6.23 2.77
CA SER A 79 21.90 -6.02 1.56
C SER A 79 21.45 -6.88 0.38
N HIS A 80 20.82 -8.05 0.59
CA HIS A 80 20.40 -8.98 -0.48
C HIS A 80 19.04 -9.69 -0.24
N TRP A 81 18.69 -10.65 -1.12
CA TRP A 81 17.36 -11.25 -1.36
C TRP A 81 16.72 -11.99 -0.18
N ASP A 82 17.45 -12.18 0.92
CA ASP A 82 17.10 -13.07 2.02
C ASP A 82 15.94 -12.55 2.91
N ALA A 83 15.39 -11.37 2.58
CA ALA A 83 14.43 -10.62 3.37
C ALA A 83 12.95 -11.07 3.25
N HIS A 84 12.63 -12.08 2.43
CA HIS A 84 11.23 -12.33 2.07
C HIS A 84 10.39 -12.92 3.22
N TRP A 85 11.04 -13.62 4.17
CA TRP A 85 10.35 -14.35 5.24
C TRP A 85 10.29 -13.58 6.57
N GLU A 86 11.20 -12.63 6.83
CA GLU A 86 11.29 -11.95 8.14
C GLU A 86 10.17 -10.93 8.41
N LEU A 87 9.51 -10.41 7.37
CA LEU A 87 8.53 -9.32 7.56
C LEU A 87 7.06 -9.75 7.48
N SER A 88 6.74 -10.96 7.00
CA SER A 88 5.35 -11.39 6.74
C SER A 88 4.52 -10.33 5.97
N TRP A 89 5.16 -9.53 5.12
CA TRP A 89 4.46 -8.51 4.35
C TRP A 89 3.72 -9.17 3.21
N LEU A 90 2.42 -8.90 3.16
CA LEU A 90 1.58 -9.33 2.07
C LEU A 90 2.05 -8.69 0.75
N PRO A 91 2.04 -9.45 -0.36
CA PRO A 91 2.10 -8.92 -1.72
C PRO A 91 1.13 -7.74 -1.94
N VAL A 92 1.48 -6.80 -2.82
CA VAL A 92 0.70 -5.55 -3.03
C VAL A 92 -0.76 -5.85 -3.33
N ASP A 93 -1.02 -6.84 -4.18
CA ASP A 93 -2.35 -7.29 -4.56
C ASP A 93 -3.16 -7.77 -3.36
N LEU A 94 -2.56 -8.57 -2.47
CA LEU A 94 -3.20 -9.02 -1.23
C LEU A 94 -3.40 -7.88 -0.23
N VAL A 95 -2.48 -6.92 -0.15
CA VAL A 95 -2.67 -5.71 0.67
C VAL A 95 -3.86 -4.89 0.16
N VAL A 96 -3.95 -4.68 -1.16
CA VAL A 96 -5.08 -3.95 -1.77
C VAL A 96 -6.38 -4.70 -1.52
N LEU A 97 -6.37 -6.03 -1.63
CA LEU A 97 -7.53 -6.86 -1.33
C LEU A 97 -7.96 -6.74 0.14
N GLN A 98 -7.00 -6.80 1.08
CA GLN A 98 -7.26 -6.64 2.50
C GLN A 98 -7.89 -5.28 2.80
N ILE A 99 -7.38 -4.21 2.20
CA ILE A 99 -7.92 -2.85 2.37
C ILE A 99 -9.34 -2.75 1.80
N LYS A 100 -9.60 -3.36 0.63
CA LYS A 100 -10.94 -3.45 0.04
C LYS A 100 -11.91 -4.18 0.97
N MET A 101 -11.52 -5.34 1.47
CA MET A 101 -12.33 -6.13 2.40
C MET A 101 -12.60 -5.35 3.70
N LEU A 102 -11.59 -4.68 4.26
CA LEU A 102 -11.74 -3.85 5.45
C LEU A 102 -12.71 -2.69 5.21
N MET A 103 -12.67 -2.06 4.03
CA MET A 103 -13.61 -1.01 3.66
C MET A 103 -15.05 -1.56 3.60
N VAL A 104 -15.26 -2.69 2.91
CA VAL A 104 -16.58 -3.34 2.82
C VAL A 104 -17.10 -3.73 4.21
N PHE A 105 -16.24 -4.32 5.05
CA PHE A 105 -16.57 -4.66 6.43
C PHE A 105 -17.00 -3.42 7.23
N LYS A 106 -16.23 -2.33 7.16
CA LYS A 106 -16.57 -1.09 7.86
C LYS A 106 -17.91 -0.51 7.40
N VAL A 107 -18.19 -0.54 6.10
CA VAL A 107 -19.48 -0.06 5.56
C VAL A 107 -20.63 -0.97 6.03
N ARG A 108 -20.44 -2.29 6.05
CA ARG A 108 -21.46 -3.24 6.48
C ARG A 108 -21.82 -3.14 7.97
N HIS A 109 -20.87 -2.71 8.81
CA HIS A 109 -21.03 -2.60 10.25
C HIS A 109 -21.21 -1.15 10.75
N ASP A 110 -21.57 -0.22 9.86
CA ASP A 110 -21.79 1.20 10.19
C ASP A 110 -20.57 1.88 10.87
N LEU A 111 -19.36 1.37 10.61
CA LEU A 111 -18.08 1.93 11.07
C LEU A 111 -17.45 2.87 10.03
N ALA A 112 -18.05 2.98 8.85
CA ALA A 112 -17.65 3.88 7.79
C ALA A 112 -18.48 5.17 7.81
N PRO A 113 -17.98 6.28 7.25
CA PRO A 113 -18.78 7.48 7.05
C PRO A 113 -20.12 7.19 6.34
N SER A 114 -21.20 7.81 6.82
CA SER A 114 -22.57 7.56 6.34
C SER A 114 -22.76 7.75 4.83
N TYR A 115 -21.98 8.65 4.21
CA TYR A 115 -22.01 8.88 2.77
C TYR A 115 -21.54 7.66 1.96
N LEU A 116 -20.72 6.76 2.53
CA LEU A 116 -20.24 5.58 1.84
C LEU A 116 -21.31 4.49 1.74
N SER A 117 -22.20 4.38 2.73
CA SER A 117 -23.23 3.32 2.77
C SER A 117 -24.15 3.36 1.56
N GLY A 118 -24.43 4.56 1.01
CA GLY A 118 -25.26 4.72 -0.19
C GLY A 118 -24.66 4.14 -1.48
N TYR A 119 -23.35 3.83 -1.50
CA TYR A 119 -22.68 3.23 -2.66
C TYR A 119 -22.66 1.69 -2.63
N PHE A 120 -23.05 1.06 -1.52
CA PHE A 120 -23.02 -0.38 -1.35
C PHE A 120 -24.44 -0.94 -1.21
N ASN A 121 -24.90 -1.65 -2.23
CA ASN A 121 -26.13 -2.43 -2.15
C ASN A 121 -25.81 -3.83 -1.63
N PHE A 122 -25.89 -4.02 -0.32
CA PHE A 122 -25.89 -5.34 0.27
C PHE A 122 -27.29 -5.94 0.13
N SER A 123 -27.66 -6.41 -1.06
CA SER A 123 -28.81 -7.30 -1.18
C SER A 123 -28.59 -8.47 -0.23
N ARG A 124 -29.58 -8.76 0.63
CA ARG A 124 -29.51 -9.86 1.59
C ARG A 124 -29.21 -11.14 0.81
N LEU A 125 -28.02 -11.69 1.00
CA LEU A 125 -27.77 -13.11 0.79
C LEU A 125 -28.52 -13.81 1.93
N SER A 126 -29.82 -14.04 1.71
CA SER A 126 -30.68 -14.92 2.50
C SER A 126 -30.32 -16.37 2.22
#